data_AF-A0A355H4D7-F1
#
_entry.id   AF-A0A355H4D7-F1
#
_cell.length_a   1.000
_cell.length_b   1.000
_cell.length_c   1.000
_cell.angle_alpha   90.00
_cell.angle_beta   90.00
_cell.angle_gamma   90.00
#
_symmetry.space_group_name_H-M   'P 1'
#
loop_
_entity.id
_entity.type
_entity.pdbx_description
1 polymer ?
#
loop_
_entity_poly.entity_id
_entity_poly.type
_entity_poly.pdbx_seq_one_letter_code
_entity_poly.pdbx_strand_id
1 'polypeptide(L)'
;AEACSHHALEDDIGRVKIPRWLRQYVGGDLQIDTACGRDYPADLKNYKLILHCGACMINRREMLTRLRKASEAGVPVTNYGVAISFLQGVIRRSLAPFPAALAAFENSAKENKS
;
A
#
# COMPACT_ATOMS: atom_id res chain seq x y z
N ALA A 1 3.30 -4.59 -4.43
CA ALA A 1 3.95 -5.80 -3.88
C ALA A 1 2.90 -6.84 -3.54
N GLU A 2 2.77 -7.84 -4.40
CA GLU A 2 1.84 -8.95 -4.27
C GLU A 2 2.54 -10.15 -3.62
N ALA A 3 1.82 -10.81 -2.71
CA ALA A 3 2.32 -11.96 -1.97
C ALA A 3 2.24 -13.27 -2.78
N CYS A 4 1.41 -13.31 -3.81
CA CYS A 4 1.22 -14.44 -4.73
C CYS A 4 1.59 -14.03 -6.16
N SER A 5 1.81 -15.04 -7.02
CA SER A 5 2.10 -14.90 -8.44
C SER A 5 0.87 -15.25 -9.29
N HIS A 6 -0.34 -14.83 -8.86
CA HIS A 6 -1.55 -15.13 -9.63
C HIS A 6 -1.51 -14.40 -10.98
N HIS A 7 -2.14 -15.00 -11.98
CA HIS A 7 -2.37 -14.34 -13.26
C HIS A 7 -3.29 -13.15 -13.04
N ALA A 8 -2.78 -11.96 -13.34
CA ALA A 8 -3.58 -10.74 -13.27
C ALA A 8 -4.66 -10.79 -14.35
N LEU A 9 -5.91 -10.64 -13.93
CA LEU A 9 -7.04 -10.45 -14.85
C LEU A 9 -6.97 -9.03 -15.45
N GLU A 10 -7.63 -8.78 -16.58
CA GLU A 10 -7.64 -7.47 -17.24
C GLU A 10 -8.10 -6.31 -16.34
N ASP A 11 -8.84 -6.62 -15.26
CA ASP A 11 -9.39 -5.67 -14.30
C ASP A 11 -8.73 -5.73 -12.91
N ASP A 12 -7.50 -6.22 -12.83
CA ASP A 12 -6.79 -6.45 -11.57
C ASP A 12 -6.67 -5.17 -10.72
N ILE A 13 -7.09 -5.28 -9.46
CA ILE A 13 -7.12 -4.17 -8.51
C ILE A 13 -5.70 -3.63 -8.26
N GLY A 14 -4.72 -4.53 -8.12
CA GLY A 14 -3.35 -4.21 -7.78
C GLY A 14 -2.54 -3.63 -8.94
N ARG A 15 -2.80 -4.09 -10.17
CA ARG A 15 -2.00 -3.74 -11.36
C ARG A 15 -2.66 -2.73 -12.30
N VAL A 16 -3.98 -2.56 -12.23
CA VAL A 16 -4.71 -1.64 -13.12
C VAL A 16 -5.39 -0.52 -12.32
N LYS A 17 -6.31 -0.88 -11.40
CA LYS A 17 -7.19 0.12 -10.77
C LYS A 17 -6.45 1.04 -9.80
N ILE A 18 -5.66 0.47 -8.89
CA ILE A 18 -4.86 1.25 -7.93
C ILE A 18 -3.86 2.16 -8.64
N PRO A 19 -3.05 1.69 -9.61
CA PRO A 19 -2.16 2.55 -10.39
C PRO A 19 -2.87 3.72 -11.07
N ARG A 20 -4.03 3.48 -11.67
CA ARG A 20 -4.84 4.55 -12.30
C ARG A 20 -5.30 5.58 -11.27
N TRP A 21 -5.88 5.14 -10.15
CA TRP A 21 -6.34 6.06 -9.10
C TRP A 21 -5.20 6.85 -8.47
N LEU A 22 -4.03 6.25 -8.29
CA LEU A 22 -2.84 6.95 -7.80
C LEU A 22 -2.39 8.07 -8.74
N ARG A 23 -2.30 7.79 -10.05
CA ARG A 23 -1.96 8.82 -11.05
C ARG A 23 -2.97 9.96 -11.06
N GLN A 24 -4.27 9.64 -10.96
CA GLN A 24 -5.33 10.65 -10.87
C GLN A 24 -5.22 11.51 -9.61
N TYR A 25 -4.91 10.90 -8.46
CA TYR A 25 -4.75 11.61 -7.19
C TYR A 25 -3.52 12.52 -7.18
N VAL A 26 -2.39 12.06 -7.72
CA VAL A 26 -1.13 12.83 -7.76
C VAL A 26 -1.19 13.94 -8.84
N GLY A 27 -1.97 13.75 -9.89
CA GLY A 27 -2.07 14.72 -11.00
C GLY A 27 -0.83 14.77 -11.89
N GLY A 28 0.03 13.75 -11.84
CA GLY A 28 1.29 13.67 -12.58
C GLY A 28 1.68 12.24 -12.89
N ASP A 29 2.80 12.07 -13.59
CA ASP A 29 3.31 10.74 -13.91
C ASP A 29 3.89 10.06 -12.66
N LEU A 30 3.62 8.78 -12.52
CA LEU A 30 4.08 7.96 -11.39
C LEU A 30 4.68 6.68 -11.95
N GLN A 31 5.97 6.50 -11.68
CA GLN A 31 6.64 5.23 -11.92
C GLN A 31 6.15 4.21 -10.89
N ILE A 32 5.54 3.13 -11.37
CA ILE A 32 4.95 2.08 -10.55
C ILE A 32 5.51 0.74 -11.02
N ASP A 33 6.30 0.12 -10.15
CA ASP A 33 6.81 -1.22 -10.38
C ASP A 33 5.97 -2.26 -9.62
N THR A 34 5.74 -3.41 -10.25
CA THR A 34 4.99 -4.51 -9.64
C THR A 34 5.95 -5.65 -9.29
N ALA A 35 5.95 -6.05 -8.02
CA ALA A 35 6.67 -7.22 -7.52
C ALA A 35 5.66 -8.27 -7.04
N CYS A 36 5.85 -9.55 -7.40
CA CYS A 36 4.93 -10.65 -7.10
C CYS A 36 5.64 -11.84 -6.45
N GLY A 37 4.92 -12.63 -5.67
CA GLY A 37 5.47 -13.86 -5.08
C GLY A 37 6.71 -13.60 -4.22
N ARG A 38 7.81 -14.32 -4.48
CA ARG A 38 9.08 -14.20 -3.75
C ARG A 38 10.00 -13.09 -4.29
N ASP A 39 9.62 -12.44 -5.38
CA ASP A 39 10.41 -11.39 -6.05
C ASP A 39 10.26 -10.04 -5.35
N TYR A 40 10.22 -10.05 -4.01
CA TYR A 40 10.23 -8.83 -3.23
C TYR A 40 11.61 -8.17 -3.42
N PRO A 41 11.70 -6.95 -3.97
CA PRO A 41 12.97 -6.38 -4.40
C PRO A 41 14.00 -6.37 -3.27
N ALA A 42 15.24 -6.75 -3.59
CA ALA A 42 16.32 -6.72 -2.61
C ALA A 42 16.67 -5.28 -2.20
N ASP A 43 16.58 -4.34 -3.14
CA ASP A 43 16.76 -2.92 -2.89
C ASP A 43 15.42 -2.18 -2.95
N LEU A 44 14.88 -1.90 -1.77
CA LEU A 44 13.65 -1.13 -1.62
C LEU A 44 13.93 0.38 -1.56
N LYS A 45 15.18 0.81 -1.38
CA LYS A 45 15.50 2.23 -1.08
C LYS A 45 15.16 3.18 -2.22
N ASN A 46 15.03 2.65 -3.44
CA ASN A 46 14.64 3.43 -4.62
C ASN A 46 13.14 3.78 -4.64
N TYR A 47 12.33 3.20 -3.74
CA TYR A 47 10.89 3.45 -3.67
C TYR A 47 10.54 4.42 -2.56
N LYS A 48 9.56 5.31 -2.83
CA LYS A 48 9.02 6.24 -1.83
C LYS A 48 7.85 5.67 -1.03
N LEU A 49 7.20 4.62 -1.54
CA LEU A 49 6.03 3.99 -0.93
C LEU A 49 5.87 2.56 -1.47
N ILE A 50 5.53 1.63 -0.58
CA ILE A 50 5.17 0.27 -0.96
C ILE A 50 3.67 0.08 -0.73
N LEU A 51 2.94 -0.28 -1.79
CA LEU A 51 1.57 -0.78 -1.68
C LEU A 51 1.59 -2.30 -1.65
N HIS A 52 1.33 -2.87 -0.48
CA HIS A 52 1.25 -4.32 -0.29
C HIS A 52 -0.17 -4.84 -0.53
N CYS A 53 -0.32 -6.02 -1.14
CA CYS A 53 -1.63 -6.64 -1.25
C CYS A 53 -2.16 -7.10 0.12
N GLY A 54 -3.36 -7.67 0.16
CA GLY A 54 -3.98 -8.20 1.38
C GLY A 54 -3.27 -9.39 2.02
N ALA A 55 -2.18 -9.89 1.42
CA ALA A 55 -1.34 -10.97 1.96
C ALA A 55 -2.09 -12.29 2.22
N CYS A 56 -3.22 -12.55 1.54
CA CYS A 56 -4.07 -13.72 1.76
C CYS A 56 -3.37 -15.08 1.54
N MET A 57 -2.28 -15.09 0.76
CA MET A 57 -1.53 -16.30 0.41
C MET A 57 -0.22 -16.48 1.20
N ILE A 58 0.10 -15.60 2.15
CA ILE A 58 1.31 -15.71 2.99
C ILE A 58 0.96 -15.72 4.48
N ASN A 59 1.83 -16.30 5.27
CA ASN A 59 1.62 -16.35 6.72
C ASN A 59 2.08 -15.06 7.42
N ARG A 60 1.75 -14.94 8.71
CA ARG A 60 2.13 -13.78 9.54
C ARG A 60 3.64 -13.55 9.58
N ARG A 61 4.45 -14.62 9.66
CA ARG A 61 5.92 -14.49 9.72
C ARG A 61 6.46 -13.86 8.45
N GLU A 62 6.00 -14.33 7.29
CA GLU A 62 6.38 -13.79 5.98
C GLU A 62 5.97 -12.32 5.83
N MET A 63 4.74 -11.96 6.24
CA MET A 63 4.28 -10.57 6.22
C MET A 63 5.16 -9.67 7.09
N LEU A 64 5.45 -10.10 8.32
CA LEU A 64 6.31 -9.34 9.24
C LEU A 64 7.76 -9.23 8.73
N THR A 65 8.27 -10.23 8.02
CA THR A 65 9.59 -10.15 7.37
C THR A 65 9.59 -9.09 6.27
N ARG A 66 8.54 -9.01 5.45
CA ARG A 66 8.42 -7.96 4.41
C ARG A 66 8.34 -6.57 5.02
N LEU A 67 7.51 -6.39 6.06
CA LEU A 67 7.40 -5.12 6.77
C LEU A 67 8.72 -4.68 7.41
N ARG A 68 9.47 -5.62 8.00
CA ARG A 68 10.80 -5.34 8.55
C ARG A 68 11.78 -4.88 7.48
N LYS A 69 11.86 -5.57 6.34
CA LYS A 69 12.72 -5.16 5.22
C LYS A 69 12.39 -3.75 4.71
N ALA A 70 11.10 -3.43 4.58
CA ALA A 70 10.68 -2.09 4.20
C ALA A 70 11.07 -1.04 5.24
N SER A 71 10.89 -1.35 6.53
CA SER A 71 11.29 -0.48 7.63
C SER A 71 12.81 -0.25 7.69
N GLU A 72 13.61 -1.30 7.47
CA GLU A 72 15.08 -1.22 7.40
C GLU A 72 15.56 -0.37 6.21
N ALA A 73 14.80 -0.38 5.12
CA ALA A 73 15.04 0.49 3.96
C ALA A 73 14.52 1.93 4.16
N GLY A 74 13.81 2.21 5.25
CA GLY A 74 13.19 3.51 5.51
C GLY A 74 11.99 3.82 4.60
N VAL A 75 11.36 2.79 4.02
CA VAL A 75 10.27 2.96 3.04
C VAL A 75 8.92 2.70 3.69
N PRO A 76 7.99 3.66 3.68
CA PRO A 76 6.66 3.46 4.24
C PRO A 76 5.89 2.40 3.46
N VAL A 77 5.05 1.65 4.18
CA VAL A 77 4.20 0.61 3.61
C VAL A 77 2.74 0.93 3.92
N THR A 78 1.88 0.81 2.91
CA THR A 78 0.43 0.73 3.08
C THR A 78 -0.09 -0.55 2.43
N ASN A 79 -1.37 -0.86 2.60
CA ASN A 79 -2.02 -1.97 1.93
C ASN A 79 -3.13 -1.50 1.00
N TYR A 80 -3.57 -2.38 0.10
CA TYR A 80 -4.62 -2.07 -0.88
C TYR A 80 -5.91 -1.56 -0.22
N GLY A 81 -6.39 -2.17 0.85
CA GLY A 81 -7.63 -1.75 1.51
C GLY A 81 -7.57 -0.31 2.06
N VAL A 82 -6.45 0.03 2.70
CA VAL A 82 -6.21 1.38 3.23
C VAL A 82 -6.03 2.38 2.10
N ALA A 83 -5.20 2.06 1.10
CA ALA A 83 -4.96 2.92 -0.05
C ALA A 83 -6.25 3.20 -0.85
N ILE A 84 -7.05 2.18 -1.14
CA ILE A 84 -8.33 2.33 -1.83
C ILE A 84 -9.27 3.20 -1.01
N SER A 85 -9.42 2.92 0.29
CA SER A 85 -10.31 3.72 1.15
C SER A 85 -9.90 5.19 1.18
N PHE A 86 -8.59 5.48 1.16
CA PHE A 86 -8.06 6.84 1.10
C PHE A 86 -8.37 7.50 -0.25
N LEU A 87 -8.03 6.84 -1.36
CA LEU A 87 -8.22 7.36 -2.71
C LEU A 87 -9.69 7.57 -3.07
N GLN A 88 -10.59 6.77 -2.51
CA GLN A 88 -12.04 6.88 -2.70
C GLN A 88 -12.73 7.81 -1.69
N GLY A 89 -11.99 8.44 -0.77
CA GLY A 89 -12.54 9.39 0.19
C GLY A 89 -13.35 8.77 1.34
N VAL A 90 -13.26 7.46 1.56
CA VAL A 90 -14.02 6.73 2.59
C VAL A 90 -13.18 6.28 3.79
N ILE A 91 -11.88 6.63 3.84
CA ILE A 91 -10.94 6.18 4.88
C ILE A 91 -11.41 6.44 6.32
N ARG A 92 -12.01 7.61 6.60
CA ARG A 92 -12.55 7.91 7.93
C ARG A 92 -13.65 6.93 8.33
N ARG A 93 -14.55 6.61 7.39
CA ARG A 93 -15.60 5.62 7.60
C ARG A 93 -15.02 4.23 7.80
N SER A 94 -14.01 3.85 6.99
CA SER A 94 -13.33 2.56 7.12
C SER A 94 -12.59 2.40 8.46
N LEU A 95 -12.04 3.49 9.01
CA LEU A 95 -11.33 3.49 10.28
C LEU A 95 -12.22 3.74 11.50
N ALA A 96 -13.48 4.15 11.33
CA ALA A 96 -14.39 4.45 12.43
C ALA A 96 -14.55 3.30 13.46
N PRO A 97 -14.55 2.00 13.07
CA PRO A 97 -14.57 0.90 14.03
C PRO A 97 -13.26 0.72 14.82
N PHE A 98 -12.19 1.44 14.46
CA PHE A 98 -10.85 1.34 15.03
C PHE A 98 -10.39 2.71 15.57
N PRO A 99 -10.89 3.15 16.75
CA PRO A 99 -10.68 4.51 17.23
C PRO A 99 -9.22 4.96 17.28
N ALA A 100 -8.31 4.08 17.72
CA ALA A 100 -6.88 4.38 17.78
C ALA A 100 -6.27 4.61 16.38
N ALA A 101 -6.69 3.83 15.38
CA ALA A 101 -6.23 3.98 14.00
C ALA A 101 -6.80 5.25 13.36
N LEU A 102 -8.08 5.56 13.62
CA LEU A 102 -8.68 6.81 13.17
C LEU A 102 -7.96 8.04 13.75
N ALA A 103 -7.69 8.04 15.06
CA ALA A 103 -6.96 9.11 15.72
C ALA A 103 -5.54 9.29 15.14
N ALA A 104 -4.80 8.20 14.92
CA ALA A 104 -3.48 8.23 14.28
C ALA A 104 -3.52 8.83 12.86
N PHE A 105 -4.52 8.47 12.07
CA PHE A 105 -4.74 9.03 10.74
C PHE A 105 -5.06 10.53 10.80
N GLU A 106 -5.93 10.95 11.71
CA GLU A 106 -6.32 12.35 11.85
C GLU A 106 -5.18 13.25 12.34
N ASN A 107 -4.34 12.75 13.26
CA ASN A 107 -3.18 13.49 13.75
C ASN A 107 -2.15 13.72 12.64
N SER A 108 -1.78 12.67 11.90
CA SER A 108 -0.85 12.81 10.77
C SER A 108 -1.40 13.70 9.64
N ALA A 109 -2.72 13.71 9.42
CA ALA A 109 -3.35 14.59 8.44
C ALA A 109 -3.35 16.08 8.86
N LYS A 110 -3.29 16.39 10.16
CA LYS A 110 -3.16 17.76 10.67
C LYS A 110 -1.72 18.28 10.57
N GLU A 111 -0.75 17.42 10.85
CA GLU A 111 0.68 17.73 10.73
C GLU A 111 1.07 18.09 9.29
N ASN A 112 0.53 17.39 8.29
CA ASN A 112 0.81 17.65 6.87
C ASN A 112 0.10 18.89 6.29
N LYS A 113 -0.77 19.56 7.05
CA LYS A 113 -1.47 20.79 6.65
C LYS A 113 -0.89 22.06 7.29
N SER A 114 0.06 21.91 8.20
CA SER A 114 0.77 23.01 8.88
C SER A 114 2.11 23.24 8.23
#